data_AF-A0A3R7MW31-F1
#
_entry.id   AF-A0A3R7MW31-F1
#
_cell.length_a   1.000
_cell.length_b   1.000
_cell.length_c   1.000
_cell.angle_alpha   90.00
_cell.angle_beta   90.00
_cell.angle_gamma   90.00
#
_symmetry.space_group_name_H-M   'P 1'
#
loop_
_entity.id
_entity.type
_entity.pdbx_description
1 polymer ?
#
loop_
_entity_poly.entity_id
_entity_poly.type
_entity_poly.pdbx_seq_one_letter_code
_entity_poly.pdbx_strand_id
1 'polypeptide(L)'
;MLQYWSWSMILLSYLISTTGSYCTIQLMENWRRVDGVVHKRVMLVLSAFALGGCGIWCTHFTGMTALELKFEDGTALEMDFELGLTILSFIFAVLGVFVGLKIASSDPYFLEMEASRRKEMLASNLKNIKMSTVVNRNAVARRIKIIALFSRLWLIMLGGAFAALGVLGMHYIGMLAQRSNATVDLHPGVVVASVLIAFFTANAAFWILFRATASSCDLEAR
;
A
#
# COMPACT_ATOMS: atom_id res chain seq x y z
N MET A 1 33.87 -15.35 -0.28
CA MET A 1 32.41 -15.58 -0.47
C MET A 1 32.02 -15.08 -1.84
N LEU A 2 31.38 -15.94 -2.65
CA LEU A 2 30.87 -15.58 -3.97
C LEU A 2 29.35 -15.37 -3.89
N GLN A 3 28.86 -14.35 -4.58
CA GLN A 3 27.44 -14.00 -4.63
C GLN A 3 26.81 -14.57 -5.90
N TYR A 4 25.78 -15.38 -5.75
CA TYR A 4 24.99 -15.92 -6.86
C TYR A 4 23.55 -15.43 -6.74
N TRP A 5 22.97 -15.06 -7.88
CA TRP A 5 21.60 -14.57 -7.95
C TRP A 5 20.73 -15.57 -8.68
N SER A 6 19.69 -16.04 -8.01
CA SER A 6 18.69 -16.91 -8.61
C SER A 6 17.68 -16.11 -9.40
N TRP A 7 17.81 -16.12 -10.73
CA TRP A 7 16.91 -15.40 -11.64
C TRP A 7 15.44 -15.82 -11.49
N SER A 8 15.18 -17.10 -11.17
CA SER A 8 13.82 -17.60 -10.96
C SER A 8 13.15 -16.96 -9.74
N MET A 9 13.89 -16.80 -8.63
CA MET A 9 13.38 -16.17 -7.41
C MET A 9 13.15 -14.68 -7.59
N ILE A 10 14.04 -13.99 -8.31
CA ILE A 10 13.87 -12.56 -8.63
C ILE A 10 12.58 -12.36 -9.45
N LEU A 11 12.38 -13.18 -10.49
CA LEU A 11 11.19 -13.08 -11.34
C LEU A 11 9.92 -13.43 -10.57
N LEU A 12 9.97 -14.46 -9.71
CA LEU A 12 8.86 -14.83 -8.83
C LEU A 12 8.49 -13.69 -7.87
N SER A 13 9.49 -13.06 -7.24
CA SER A 13 9.29 -11.93 -6.32
C SER A 13 8.63 -10.74 -7.03
N TYR A 14 9.05 -10.45 -8.26
CA TYR A 14 8.44 -9.42 -9.10
C TYR A 14 6.98 -9.73 -9.46
N LEU A 15 6.67 -10.99 -9.82
CA LEU A 15 5.29 -11.42 -10.09
C LEU A 15 4.40 -11.34 -8.84
N ILE A 16 4.92 -11.74 -7.69
CA ILE A 16 4.20 -11.64 -6.40
C ILE A 16 3.93 -10.17 -6.05
N SER A 17 4.93 -9.30 -6.20
CA SER A 17 4.80 -7.87 -5.93
C SER A 17 3.75 -7.21 -6.83
N THR A 18 3.78 -7.50 -8.14
CA THR A 18 2.86 -6.90 -9.11
C THR A 18 1.43 -7.40 -8.91
N THR A 19 1.22 -8.69 -8.68
CA THR A 19 -0.10 -9.26 -8.40
C THR A 19 -0.68 -8.76 -7.08
N GLY A 20 0.14 -8.67 -6.01
CA GLY A 20 -0.28 -8.10 -4.73
C GLY A 20 -0.69 -6.63 -4.84
N SER A 21 0.08 -5.83 -5.59
CA SER A 21 -0.23 -4.43 -5.87
C SER A 21 -1.52 -4.27 -6.69
N TYR A 22 -1.68 -5.08 -7.74
CA TYR A 22 -2.88 -5.06 -8.59
C TYR A 22 -4.14 -5.47 -7.83
N CYS A 23 -4.05 -6.50 -6.98
CA CYS A 23 -5.15 -6.94 -6.10
C CYS A 23 -5.54 -5.82 -5.12
N THR A 24 -4.56 -5.14 -4.51
CA THR A 24 -4.79 -4.02 -3.59
C THR A 24 -5.54 -2.88 -4.27
N ILE A 25 -5.11 -2.49 -5.48
CA ILE A 25 -5.76 -1.41 -6.24
C ILE A 25 -7.21 -1.78 -6.54
N GLN A 26 -7.48 -3.00 -7.02
CA GLN A 26 -8.84 -3.46 -7.30
C GLN A 26 -9.74 -3.49 -6.07
N LEU A 27 -9.22 -3.98 -4.93
CA LEU A 27 -9.97 -4.01 -3.68
C LEU A 27 -10.28 -2.60 -3.18
N MET A 28 -9.34 -1.67 -3.32
CA MET A 28 -9.52 -0.26 -2.94
C MET A 28 -10.44 0.50 -3.91
N GLU A 29 -10.46 0.13 -5.19
CA GLU A 29 -11.42 0.67 -6.13
C GLU A 29 -12.83 0.15 -5.83
N ASN A 30 -12.98 -1.14 -5.57
CA ASN A 30 -14.26 -1.73 -5.20
C ASN A 30 -14.78 -1.17 -3.85
N TRP A 31 -13.87 -0.92 -2.90
CA TRP A 31 -14.17 -0.28 -1.62
C TRP A 31 -14.87 1.08 -1.78
N ARG A 32 -14.53 1.83 -2.84
CA ARG A 32 -15.17 3.13 -3.16
C ARG A 32 -16.55 2.98 -3.78
N ARG A 33 -16.83 1.86 -4.46
CA ARG A 33 -18.07 1.62 -5.19
C ARG A 33 -19.16 1.02 -4.30
N VAL A 34 -18.78 0.22 -3.31
CA VAL A 34 -19.75 -0.50 -2.46
C VAL A 34 -20.33 0.40 -1.36
N ASP A 35 -21.66 0.43 -1.29
CA ASP A 35 -22.40 1.04 -0.20
C ASP A 35 -22.62 0.02 0.94
N GLY A 36 -21.95 0.23 2.09
CA GLY A 36 -22.13 -0.58 3.29
C GLY A 36 -20.91 -0.61 4.22
N VAL A 37 -21.12 -0.33 5.50
CA VAL A 37 -20.02 -0.22 6.49
C VAL A 37 -19.27 -1.54 6.67
N VAL A 38 -19.98 -2.67 6.67
CA VAL A 38 -19.38 -4.01 6.83
C VAL A 38 -18.53 -4.38 5.62
N HIS A 39 -19.08 -4.26 4.40
CA HIS A 39 -18.34 -4.54 3.17
C HIS A 39 -17.09 -3.66 3.03
N LYS A 40 -17.18 -2.38 3.39
CA LYS A 40 -16.04 -1.47 3.43
C LYS A 40 -14.96 -1.92 4.41
N ARG A 41 -15.33 -2.36 5.62
CA ARG A 41 -14.35 -2.90 6.58
C ARG A 41 -13.69 -4.17 6.05
N VAL A 42 -14.45 -5.09 5.47
CA VAL A 42 -13.93 -6.33 4.89
C VAL A 42 -12.93 -6.03 3.77
N MET A 43 -13.27 -5.13 2.85
CA MET A 43 -12.36 -4.75 1.76
C MET A 43 -11.08 -4.06 2.23
N LEU A 44 -11.14 -3.25 3.30
CA LEU A 44 -9.93 -2.69 3.93
C LEU A 44 -9.05 -3.77 4.53
N VAL A 45 -9.63 -4.75 5.23
CA VAL A 45 -8.89 -5.89 5.78
C VAL A 45 -8.24 -6.69 4.65
N LEU A 46 -9.01 -7.06 3.63
CA LEU A 46 -8.49 -7.80 2.46
C LEU A 46 -7.37 -7.04 1.76
N SER A 47 -7.49 -5.71 1.62
CA SER A 47 -6.45 -4.88 1.02
C SER A 47 -5.18 -4.82 1.87
N ALA A 48 -5.33 -4.81 3.20
CA ALA A 48 -4.19 -4.85 4.10
C ALA A 48 -3.43 -6.18 4.02
N PHE A 49 -4.14 -7.30 3.89
CA PHE A 49 -3.52 -8.61 3.64
C PHE A 49 -2.87 -8.69 2.25
N ALA A 50 -3.53 -8.16 1.22
CA ALA A 50 -2.99 -8.17 -0.14
C ALA A 50 -1.72 -7.31 -0.27
N LEU A 51 -1.75 -6.08 0.24
CA LEU A 51 -0.60 -5.18 0.19
C LEU A 51 0.47 -5.58 1.20
N GLY A 52 0.10 -5.72 2.48
CA GLY A 52 1.04 -6.01 3.57
C GLY A 52 1.62 -7.43 3.51
N GLY A 53 0.76 -8.43 3.30
CA GLY A 53 1.17 -9.83 3.21
C GLY A 53 1.83 -10.14 1.87
N CYS A 54 1.07 -10.08 0.78
CA CYS A 54 1.60 -10.47 -0.54
C CYS A 54 2.57 -9.44 -1.12
N GLY A 55 2.23 -8.15 -1.10
CA GLY A 55 3.03 -7.11 -1.76
C GLY A 55 4.33 -6.73 -1.03
N ILE A 56 4.33 -6.74 0.30
CA ILE A 56 5.47 -6.28 1.10
C ILE A 56 6.20 -7.48 1.72
N TRP A 57 5.50 -8.31 2.52
CA TRP A 57 6.14 -9.41 3.26
C TRP A 57 6.67 -10.52 2.34
N CYS A 58 5.87 -11.04 1.39
CA CYS A 58 6.36 -12.08 0.48
C CYS A 58 7.52 -11.56 -0.38
N THR A 59 7.43 -10.35 -0.92
CA THR A 59 8.50 -9.76 -1.74
C THR A 59 9.80 -9.60 -0.94
N HIS A 60 9.72 -9.22 0.34
CA HIS A 60 10.91 -9.12 1.19
C HIS A 60 11.60 -10.47 1.40
N PHE A 61 10.86 -11.50 1.85
CA PHE A 61 11.44 -12.82 2.10
C PHE A 61 11.93 -13.51 0.83
N THR A 62 11.12 -13.49 -0.25
CA THR A 62 11.53 -14.04 -1.55
C THR A 62 12.75 -13.33 -2.13
N GLY A 63 12.84 -12.01 -1.93
CA GLY A 63 14.00 -11.21 -2.32
C GLY A 63 15.26 -11.56 -1.54
N MET A 64 15.15 -11.80 -0.23
CA MET A 64 16.28 -12.26 0.60
C MET A 64 16.76 -13.65 0.17
N THR A 65 15.84 -14.58 -0.13
CA THR A 65 16.20 -15.93 -0.60
C THR A 65 16.76 -15.96 -2.03
N ALA A 66 16.65 -14.86 -2.79
CA ALA A 66 17.17 -14.81 -4.16
C ALA A 66 18.70 -14.70 -4.22
N LEU A 67 19.33 -14.22 -3.14
CA LEU A 67 20.78 -14.12 -3.00
C LEU A 67 21.32 -15.38 -2.31
N GLU A 68 22.04 -16.20 -3.07
CA GLU A 68 22.75 -17.36 -2.55
C GLU A 68 24.21 -16.99 -2.28
N LEU A 69 24.62 -17.11 -1.01
CA LEU A 69 26.01 -16.93 -0.60
C LEU A 69 26.70 -18.29 -0.55
N LYS A 70 27.74 -18.48 -1.37
CA LYS A 70 28.55 -19.70 -1.39
C LYS A 70 29.95 -19.43 -0.83
N PHE A 71 30.43 -20.33 0.02
CA PHE A 71 31.82 -20.34 0.49
C PHE A 71 32.75 -20.77 -0.65
N GLU A 72 34.05 -20.47 -0.52
CA GLU A 72 35.06 -20.85 -1.55
C GLU A 72 35.15 -22.37 -1.75
N ASP A 73 34.78 -23.16 -0.75
CA ASP A 73 34.71 -24.63 -0.80
C ASP A 73 33.45 -25.17 -1.53
N GLY A 74 32.62 -24.28 -2.09
CA GLY A 74 31.41 -24.65 -2.85
C GLY A 74 30.18 -24.98 -1.98
N THR A 75 30.31 -25.03 -0.66
CA THR A 75 29.17 -25.19 0.26
C THR A 75 28.32 -23.92 0.29
N ALA A 76 27.01 -24.07 0.10
CA ALA A 76 26.06 -22.96 0.24
C ALA A 76 25.81 -22.65 1.72
N LEU A 77 25.68 -21.37 2.05
CA LEU A 77 25.19 -20.97 3.37
C LEU A 77 23.68 -21.22 3.41
N GLU A 78 23.25 -22.24 4.15
CA GLU A 78 21.84 -22.46 4.42
C GLU A 78 21.28 -21.28 5.23
N MET A 79 20.21 -20.66 4.72
CA MET A 79 19.50 -19.58 5.39
C MET A 79 18.17 -20.11 5.90
N ASP A 80 18.14 -20.43 7.19
CA ASP A 80 16.90 -20.83 7.86
C ASP A 80 16.19 -19.60 8.43
N PHE A 81 14.86 -19.69 8.53
CA PHE A 81 14.04 -18.64 9.13
C PHE A 81 13.41 -19.12 10.43
N GLU A 82 13.52 -18.31 11.48
CA GLU A 82 12.79 -18.57 12.71
C GLU A 82 11.30 -18.28 12.52
N LEU A 83 10.48 -19.31 12.71
CA LEU A 83 9.04 -19.23 12.47
C LEU A 83 8.36 -18.12 13.31
N GLY A 84 8.75 -17.97 14.58
CA GLY A 84 8.18 -16.97 15.48
C GLY A 84 8.39 -15.53 14.99
N LEU A 85 9.63 -15.18 14.65
CA LEU A 85 9.97 -13.85 14.14
C LEU A 85 9.38 -13.60 12.74
N THR A 86 9.26 -14.65 11.93
CA THR A 86 8.67 -14.59 10.59
C THR A 86 7.18 -14.27 10.64
N ILE A 87 6.45 -14.89 11.58
CA ILE A 87 5.03 -14.57 11.83
C ILE A 87 4.90 -13.16 12.44
N LEU A 88 5.80 -12.79 13.34
CA LEU A 88 5.79 -11.45 13.94
C LEU A 88 5.99 -10.37 12.88
N SER A 89 6.95 -10.55 11.96
CA SER A 89 7.20 -9.61 10.87
C SER A 89 6.00 -9.49 9.91
N PHE A 90 5.30 -10.61 9.64
CA PHE A 90 4.04 -10.61 8.89
C PHE A 90 2.96 -9.76 9.58
N ILE A 91 2.80 -9.93 10.90
CA ILE A 91 1.83 -9.16 11.69
C ILE A 91 2.16 -7.66 11.61
N PHE A 92 3.43 -7.27 11.74
CA PHE A 92 3.83 -5.86 11.62
C PHE A 92 3.51 -5.26 10.24
N ALA A 93 3.77 -6.00 9.15
CA ALA A 93 3.44 -5.54 7.80
C ALA A 93 1.93 -5.34 7.62
N VAL A 94 1.12 -6.35 7.99
CA VAL A 94 -0.34 -6.29 7.82
C VAL A 94 -0.95 -5.20 8.72
N LEU A 95 -0.53 -5.10 9.98
CA LEU A 95 -1.05 -4.10 10.91
C LEU A 95 -0.68 -2.68 10.49
N GLY A 96 0.57 -2.43 10.10
CA GLY A 96 1.01 -1.10 9.68
C GLY A 96 0.25 -0.62 8.44
N VAL A 97 0.08 -1.50 7.45
CA VAL A 97 -0.74 -1.20 6.27
C VAL A 97 -2.21 -1.02 6.62
N PHE A 98 -2.79 -1.89 7.47
CA PHE A 98 -4.19 -1.78 7.86
C PHE A 98 -4.49 -0.45 8.57
N VAL A 99 -3.66 -0.07 9.54
CA VAL A 99 -3.78 1.21 10.25
C VAL A 99 -3.60 2.36 9.27
N GLY A 100 -2.60 2.29 8.39
CA GLY A 100 -2.38 3.28 7.34
C GLY A 100 -3.60 3.48 6.44
N LEU A 101 -4.14 2.38 5.90
CA LEU A 101 -5.33 2.41 5.04
C LEU A 101 -6.57 2.92 5.79
N LYS A 102 -6.77 2.49 7.04
CA LYS A 102 -7.88 2.95 7.87
C LYS A 102 -7.82 4.46 8.10
N ILE A 103 -6.64 5.00 8.42
CA ILE A 103 -6.44 6.44 8.63
C ILE A 103 -6.67 7.20 7.32
N ALA A 104 -6.06 6.75 6.22
CA ALA A 104 -6.21 7.40 4.92
C ALA A 104 -7.66 7.34 4.41
N SER A 105 -8.38 6.26 4.67
CA SER A 105 -9.80 6.09 4.32
C SER A 105 -10.77 6.91 5.17
N SER A 106 -10.33 7.42 6.32
CA SER A 106 -11.16 8.22 7.24
C SER A 106 -11.18 9.72 6.88
N ASP A 107 -10.63 10.10 5.73
CA ASP A 107 -10.60 11.50 5.29
C ASP A 107 -12.02 12.06 5.14
N PRO A 108 -12.38 13.15 5.86
CA PRO A 108 -13.71 13.76 5.80
C PRO A 108 -14.15 14.18 4.40
N TYR A 109 -13.20 14.54 3.51
CA TYR A 109 -13.48 14.88 2.13
C TYR A 109 -14.11 13.71 1.37
N PHE A 110 -13.62 12.49 1.60
CA PHE A 110 -14.18 11.29 0.98
C PHE A 110 -15.56 10.96 1.54
N LEU A 111 -15.75 11.08 2.85
CA LEU A 111 -17.05 10.86 3.48
C LEU A 111 -18.10 11.88 3.01
N GLU A 112 -17.71 13.13 2.78
CA GLU A 112 -18.56 14.19 2.21
C GLU A 112 -18.89 13.95 0.73
N MET A 113 -17.92 13.49 -0.07
CA MET A 113 -18.15 13.08 -1.46
C MET A 113 -19.13 11.89 -1.54
N GLU A 114 -18.95 10.87 -0.71
CA GLU A 114 -19.86 9.72 -0.61
C GLU A 114 -21.26 10.12 -0.13
N ALA A 115 -21.35 11.00 0.87
CA ALA A 115 -22.62 11.54 1.34
C ALA A 115 -23.35 12.33 0.24
N SER A 116 -22.61 13.13 -0.54
CA SER A 116 -23.15 13.88 -1.69
C SER A 116 -23.63 12.94 -2.79
N ARG A 117 -22.82 11.92 -3.16
CA ARG A 117 -23.18 10.93 -4.18
C ARG A 117 -24.42 10.12 -3.81
N ARG A 118 -24.54 9.69 -2.54
CA ARG A 118 -25.74 8.99 -2.05
C ARG A 118 -26.99 9.86 -2.15
N LYS A 119 -26.89 11.13 -1.78
CA LYS A 119 -27.99 12.10 -1.92
C LYS A 119 -28.36 12.32 -3.38
N GLU A 120 -27.38 12.36 -4.29
CA GLU A 120 -27.61 12.49 -5.72
C GLU A 120 -28.29 11.25 -6.31
N MET A 121 -27.88 10.02 -5.94
CA MET A 121 -28.58 8.80 -6.36
C MET A 121 -30.02 8.71 -5.83
N LEU A 122 -30.25 9.13 -4.59
CA LEU A 122 -31.61 9.23 -4.05
C LEU A 122 -32.43 10.31 -4.79
N ALA A 123 -31.80 11.45 -5.10
CA ALA A 123 -32.43 12.54 -5.84
C ALA A 123 -32.68 12.21 -7.31
N SER A 124 -31.83 11.41 -7.95
CA SER A 124 -32.01 10.95 -9.34
C SER A 124 -33.14 9.94 -9.45
N ASN A 125 -33.31 9.07 -8.44
CA ASN A 125 -34.50 8.21 -8.32
C ASN A 125 -35.78 9.02 -8.09
N LEU A 126 -35.67 10.19 -7.47
CA LEU A 126 -36.80 11.09 -7.20
C LEU A 126 -37.08 12.11 -8.31
N LYS A 127 -36.20 12.30 -9.30
CA LYS A 127 -36.30 13.50 -10.14
C LYS A 127 -35.76 13.36 -11.57
N ASN A 128 -36.68 13.12 -12.50
CA ASN A 128 -36.59 13.46 -13.94
C ASN A 128 -36.70 14.97 -14.23
N ILE A 129 -36.36 15.87 -13.30
CA ILE A 129 -36.63 17.32 -13.45
C ILE A 129 -35.41 18.17 -13.11
N LYS A 130 -34.68 18.52 -14.19
CA LYS A 130 -34.19 19.84 -14.65
C LYS A 130 -32.74 19.80 -15.14
N MET A 131 -32.62 19.81 -16.46
CA MET A 131 -31.38 19.81 -17.24
C MET A 131 -31.19 21.20 -17.86
N SER A 132 -30.69 22.18 -17.10
CA SER A 132 -30.35 23.50 -17.68
C SER A 132 -29.42 24.35 -16.80
N THR A 133 -28.23 23.87 -16.45
CA THR A 133 -27.10 24.76 -16.07
C THR A 133 -25.73 24.06 -16.18
N VAL A 134 -25.33 23.65 -17.39
CA VAL A 134 -24.11 22.82 -17.59
C VAL A 134 -22.88 23.59 -18.12
N VAL A 135 -23.03 24.82 -18.63
CA VAL A 135 -21.99 25.35 -19.54
C VAL A 135 -20.76 26.01 -18.88
N ASN A 136 -20.73 26.27 -17.57
CA ASN A 136 -19.53 26.81 -16.89
C ASN A 136 -19.13 26.08 -15.59
N ARG A 137 -19.55 24.83 -15.42
CA ARG A 137 -19.21 24.00 -14.24
C ARG A 137 -17.80 23.40 -14.35
N ASN A 138 -17.30 23.18 -15.56
CA ASN A 138 -16.10 22.37 -15.80
C ASN A 138 -14.80 23.07 -15.41
N ALA A 139 -14.66 24.38 -15.65
CA ALA A 139 -13.46 25.14 -15.29
C ALA A 139 -13.37 25.36 -13.77
N VAL A 140 -14.49 25.68 -13.14
CA VAL A 140 -14.58 25.87 -11.68
C VAL A 140 -14.43 24.54 -10.93
N ALA A 141 -15.08 23.47 -11.40
CA ALA A 141 -14.93 22.14 -10.83
C ALA A 141 -13.49 21.61 -10.94
N ARG A 142 -12.78 21.90 -12.04
CA ARG A 142 -11.38 21.50 -12.21
C ARG A 142 -10.46 22.23 -11.21
N ARG A 143 -10.68 23.52 -10.98
CA ARG A 143 -9.93 24.30 -9.98
C ARG A 143 -10.22 23.85 -8.55
N ILE A 144 -11.48 23.59 -8.22
CA ILE A 144 -11.88 23.06 -6.91
C ILE A 144 -11.30 21.66 -6.70
N LYS A 145 -11.28 20.78 -7.72
CA LYS A 145 -10.66 19.46 -7.64
C LYS A 145 -9.16 19.52 -7.35
N ILE A 146 -8.42 20.43 -7.98
CA ILE A 146 -6.97 20.60 -7.74
C ILE A 146 -6.71 21.08 -6.30
N ILE A 147 -7.49 22.06 -5.83
CA ILE A 147 -7.38 22.57 -4.46
C ILE A 147 -7.77 21.48 -3.46
N ALA A 148 -8.80 20.69 -3.76
CA ALA A 148 -9.19 19.54 -2.95
C ALA A 148 -8.14 18.43 -2.95
N LEU A 149 -7.38 18.25 -4.05
CA LEU A 149 -6.31 17.26 -4.19
C LEU A 149 -5.15 17.49 -3.21
N PHE A 150 -4.85 18.76 -2.92
CA PHE A 150 -3.80 19.18 -1.99
C PHE A 150 -4.32 19.56 -0.60
N SER A 151 -5.61 19.81 -0.45
CA SER A 151 -6.26 20.04 0.85
C SER A 151 -6.19 18.77 1.70
N ARG A 152 -5.58 18.88 2.89
CA ARG A 152 -5.51 17.86 3.95
C ARG A 152 -4.61 16.64 3.64
N LEU A 153 -3.49 16.87 2.95
CA LEU A 153 -2.44 15.87 2.71
C LEU A 153 -1.93 15.20 4.01
N TRP A 154 -2.05 15.89 5.15
CA TRP A 154 -1.53 15.42 6.43
C TRP A 154 -2.14 14.08 6.89
N LEU A 155 -3.42 13.76 6.60
CA LEU A 155 -3.98 12.45 6.97
C LEU A 155 -3.42 11.32 6.09
N ILE A 156 -3.25 11.58 4.79
CA ILE A 156 -2.64 10.63 3.86
C ILE A 156 -1.18 10.41 4.24
N MET A 157 -0.48 11.49 4.61
CA MET A 157 0.89 11.42 5.11
C MET A 157 0.97 10.65 6.43
N LEU A 158 -0.01 10.82 7.32
CA LEU A 158 -0.08 10.08 8.57
C LEU A 158 -0.37 8.59 8.31
N GLY A 159 -1.26 8.28 7.37
CA GLY A 159 -1.49 6.90 6.91
C GLY A 159 -0.24 6.25 6.29
N GLY A 160 0.45 6.99 5.41
CA GLY A 160 1.71 6.57 4.79
C GLY A 160 2.84 6.40 5.82
N ALA A 161 2.90 7.24 6.85
CA ALA A 161 3.85 7.10 7.95
C ALA A 161 3.62 5.80 8.75
N PHE A 162 2.38 5.45 9.07
CA PHE A 162 2.05 4.18 9.73
C PHE A 162 2.35 2.96 8.85
N ALA A 163 2.09 3.05 7.55
CA ALA A 163 2.49 2.02 6.60
C ALA A 163 4.03 1.87 6.55
N ALA A 164 4.78 2.99 6.50
CA ALA A 164 6.24 2.98 6.55
C ALA A 164 6.76 2.35 7.84
N LEU A 165 6.15 2.64 9.00
CA LEU A 165 6.50 1.99 10.26
C LEU A 165 6.28 0.48 10.22
N GLY A 166 5.18 0.02 9.60
CA GLY A 166 4.94 -1.41 9.37
C GLY A 166 5.99 -2.06 8.48
N VAL A 167 6.40 -1.38 7.40
CA VAL A 167 7.46 -1.83 6.50
C VAL A 167 8.80 -1.91 7.23
N LEU A 168 9.17 -0.88 7.99
CA LEU A 168 10.41 -0.86 8.76
C LEU A 168 10.42 -1.95 9.84
N GLY A 169 9.32 -2.09 10.59
CA GLY A 169 9.17 -3.16 11.57
C GLY A 169 9.32 -4.54 10.95
N MET A 170 8.62 -4.79 9.83
CA MET A 170 8.75 -6.05 9.10
C MET A 170 10.16 -6.26 8.55
N HIS A 171 10.80 -5.22 8.03
CA HIS A 171 12.15 -5.31 7.44
C HIS A 171 13.20 -5.69 8.47
N TYR A 172 13.25 -5.00 9.62
CA TYR A 172 14.24 -5.30 10.65
C TYR A 172 13.94 -6.61 11.38
N ILE A 173 12.67 -6.90 11.70
CA ILE A 173 12.29 -8.18 12.31
C ILE A 173 12.51 -9.33 11.32
N GLY A 174 12.28 -9.10 10.03
CA GLY A 174 12.54 -10.07 8.95
C GLY A 174 14.02 -10.40 8.82
N MET A 175 14.90 -9.40 8.88
CA MET A 175 16.35 -9.63 8.93
C MET A 175 16.78 -10.36 10.20
N LEU A 176 16.18 -10.05 11.35
CA LEU A 176 16.44 -10.78 12.61
C LEU A 176 15.92 -12.22 12.59
N ALA A 177 14.92 -12.51 11.75
CA ALA A 177 14.39 -13.87 11.60
C ALA A 177 15.36 -14.80 10.87
N GLN A 178 16.32 -14.26 10.10
CA GLN A 178 17.29 -15.04 9.35
C GLN A 178 18.35 -15.62 10.30
N ARG A 179 18.33 -16.94 10.46
CA ARG A 179 19.37 -17.68 11.16
C ARG A 179 20.50 -17.96 10.17
N SER A 180 21.57 -17.21 10.31
CA SER A 180 22.80 -17.45 9.55
C SER A 180 24.00 -17.33 10.47
N ASN A 181 25.05 -18.14 10.23
CA ASN A 181 26.31 -18.07 10.96
C ASN A 181 27.16 -16.82 10.59
N ALA A 182 26.53 -15.79 10.02
CA ALA A 182 27.14 -14.55 9.60
C ALA A 182 26.72 -13.41 10.55
N THR A 183 27.66 -12.55 10.91
CA THR A 183 27.38 -11.35 11.71
C THR A 183 26.74 -10.27 10.83
N VAL A 184 25.55 -9.79 11.20
CA VAL A 184 24.84 -8.73 10.47
C VAL A 184 25.18 -7.37 11.09
N ASP A 185 26.05 -6.61 10.44
CA ASP A 185 26.44 -5.26 10.89
C ASP A 185 25.51 -4.18 10.31
N LEU A 186 24.69 -3.59 11.17
CA LEU A 186 23.81 -2.49 10.83
C LEU A 186 24.59 -1.17 10.80
N HIS A 187 24.94 -0.70 9.61
CA HIS A 187 25.57 0.61 9.45
C HIS A 187 24.53 1.72 9.67
N PRO A 188 24.69 2.60 10.67
CA PRO A 188 23.68 3.60 11.02
C PRO A 188 23.29 4.52 9.86
N GLY A 189 24.25 4.88 8.99
CA GLY A 189 23.99 5.72 7.82
C GLY A 189 23.05 5.06 6.80
N VAL A 190 23.24 3.76 6.55
CA VAL A 190 22.39 3.00 5.62
C VAL A 190 20.99 2.81 6.20
N VAL A 191 20.90 2.56 7.51
CA VAL A 191 19.63 2.46 8.25
C VAL A 191 18.82 3.77 8.16
N VAL A 192 19.47 4.92 8.38
CA VAL A 192 18.78 6.22 8.25
C VAL A 192 18.32 6.46 6.81
N ALA A 193 19.17 6.15 5.82
CA ALA A 193 18.81 6.28 4.41
C ALA A 193 17.61 5.38 4.04
N SER A 194 17.58 4.12 4.49
CA SER A 194 16.47 3.21 4.22
C SER A 194 15.17 3.67 4.88
N VAL A 195 15.24 4.21 6.10
CA VAL A 195 14.08 4.81 6.80
C VAL A 195 13.50 5.97 6.01
N LEU A 196 14.36 6.87 5.51
CA LEU A 196 13.92 8.02 4.70
C LEU A 196 13.26 7.55 3.41
N ILE A 197 13.90 6.62 2.68
CA ILE A 197 13.36 6.08 1.43
C ILE A 197 12.00 5.41 1.67
N ALA A 198 11.89 4.57 2.70
CA ALA A 198 10.64 3.89 3.05
C ALA A 198 9.53 4.88 3.39
N PHE A 199 9.86 5.95 4.14
CA PHE A 199 8.90 7.01 4.45
C PHE A 199 8.41 7.71 3.18
N PHE A 200 9.31 8.16 2.30
CA PHE A 200 8.91 8.86 1.08
C PHE A 200 8.14 7.96 0.11
N THR A 201 8.57 6.71 -0.09
CA THR A 201 7.89 5.77 -0.99
C THR A 201 6.51 5.37 -0.46
N ALA A 202 6.35 5.10 0.83
CA ALA A 202 5.04 4.78 1.41
C ALA A 202 4.06 5.95 1.27
N ASN A 203 4.51 7.19 1.55
CA ASN A 203 3.71 8.39 1.38
C ASN A 203 3.31 8.61 -0.08
N ALA A 204 4.24 8.42 -1.03
CA ALA A 204 3.96 8.51 -2.46
C ALA A 204 2.95 7.45 -2.92
N ALA A 205 3.10 6.20 -2.47
CA ALA A 205 2.19 5.11 -2.80
C ALA A 205 0.76 5.39 -2.29
N PHE A 206 0.62 5.84 -1.04
CA PHE A 206 -0.67 6.22 -0.47
C PHE A 206 -1.28 7.43 -1.19
N TRP A 207 -0.47 8.41 -1.57
CA TRP A 207 -0.93 9.55 -2.35
C TRP A 207 -1.49 9.11 -3.72
N ILE A 208 -0.79 8.23 -4.44
CA ILE A 208 -1.26 7.67 -5.73
C ILE A 208 -2.54 6.87 -5.51
N LEU A 209 -2.54 5.97 -4.52
CA LEU A 209 -3.65 5.07 -4.25
C LEU A 209 -4.92 5.83 -3.90
N PHE A 210 -4.87 6.92 -3.14
CA PHE A 210 -6.05 7.68 -2.74
C PHE A 210 -6.42 8.84 -3.66
N ARG A 211 -5.45 9.54 -4.27
CA ARG A 211 -5.74 10.74 -5.08
C ARG A 211 -5.72 10.46 -6.58
N ALA A 212 -4.69 9.80 -7.10
CA ALA A 212 -4.55 9.62 -8.55
C ALA A 212 -5.63 8.68 -9.11
N THR A 213 -5.91 7.57 -8.43
CA THR A 213 -6.97 6.65 -8.84
C THR A 213 -8.38 7.25 -8.67
N ALA A 214 -8.56 8.16 -7.71
CA ALA A 214 -9.85 8.82 -7.49
C ALA A 214 -10.16 9.81 -8.62
N SER A 215 -9.16 10.52 -9.15
CA SER A 215 -9.35 11.42 -10.28
C SER A 215 -9.73 10.71 -11.59
N SER A 216 -9.27 9.47 -11.80
CA SER A 216 -9.57 8.70 -13.02
C SER A 216 -11.03 8.23 -13.07
N CYS A 217 -11.60 7.79 -11.94
CA CYS A 217 -12.99 7.33 -11.87
C CYS A 217 -14.00 8.45 -12.22
N ASP A 218 -13.67 9.71 -11.90
CA ASP A 218 -14.51 10.85 -12.26
C ASP A 218 -14.44 11.26 -13.74
N LEU A 219 -13.43 10.76 -14.49
CA LEU A 219 -13.29 11.00 -15.93
C LEU A 219 -14.07 9.98 -16.76
N GLU A 220 -14.12 8.72 -16.30
CA GLU A 220 -14.88 7.64 -16.96
C GLU A 220 -16.40 7.74 -16.74
N ALA A 221 -16.83 8.44 -15.69
CA ALA A 221 -18.26 8.67 -15.39
C ALA A 221 -18.89 9.84 -16.17
N ARG A 222 -18.19 10.43 -17.15
CA ARG A 222 -18.65 11.51 -18.03
C ARG A 222 -18.76 11.05 -19.47
#